data_AF-A0A3C1LJE9-F1
#
_entry.id   AF-A0A3C1LJE9-F1
#
_cell.length_a   1.000
_cell.length_b   1.000
_cell.length_c   1.000
_cell.angle_alpha   90.00
_cell.angle_beta   90.00
_cell.angle_gamma   90.00
#
_symmetry.space_group_name_H-M   'P 1'
#
loop_
_entity.id
_entity.type
_entity.pdbx_description
1 polymer ?
#
loop_
_entity_poly.entity_id
_entity_poly.type
_entity_poly.pdbx_seq_one_letter_code
_entity_poly.pdbx_strand_id
1 'polypeptide(L)'
;MTYRLLLRNITAIALVVAIVAFIGMRLIEPSFDIHHEPYQKAFILKVEFAETEAIVVDMFRTVSCEGKRAMGFHTGLDYLFMVTIFGYLALIHIYTTQQHPQRWIQYLGTTMAIAAIIAMLCDAFENYCLINWLLDSEWKGPFAAYYWLVRLKWFIALIAAITSSTLWVGNYVKYKRFSHLP
;
A
#
# COMPACT_ATOMS: atom_id res chain seq x y z
N MET A 1 -4.20 21.09 21.93
CA MET A 1 -5.52 20.59 21.45
C MET A 1 -5.56 20.43 19.92
N THR A 2 -4.91 21.32 19.15
CA THR A 2 -4.96 21.39 17.68
C THR A 2 -4.47 20.14 16.94
N TYR A 3 -3.35 19.52 17.35
CA TYR A 3 -2.76 18.37 16.64
C TYR A 3 -3.59 17.09 16.70
N ARG A 4 -4.35 16.87 17.79
CA ARG A 4 -5.22 15.68 17.91
C ARG A 4 -6.40 15.74 16.93
N LEU A 5 -6.97 16.93 16.76
CA LEU A 5 -8.07 17.15 15.80
C LEU A 5 -7.56 16.96 14.37
N LEU A 6 -6.37 17.50 14.07
CA LEU A 6 -5.71 17.32 12.77
C LEU A 6 -5.46 15.84 12.48
N LEU A 7 -4.84 15.09 13.41
CA LEU A 7 -4.58 13.67 13.21
C LEU A 7 -5.88 12.88 13.01
N ARG A 8 -6.93 13.16 13.80
CA ARG A 8 -8.24 12.52 13.64
C ARG A 8 -8.81 12.76 12.23
N ASN A 9 -8.72 13.98 11.74
CA ASN A 9 -9.21 14.33 10.41
C ASN A 9 -8.37 13.64 9.31
N ILE A 10 -7.04 13.62 9.45
CA ILE A 10 -6.15 12.91 8.52
C ILE A 10 -6.44 11.41 8.50
N THR A 11 -6.59 10.78 9.67
CA THR A 11 -6.97 9.35 9.78
C THR A 11 -8.31 9.09 9.09
N ALA A 12 -9.32 9.92 9.33
CA ALA A 12 -10.63 9.77 8.71
C ALA A 12 -10.55 9.90 7.18
N ILE A 13 -9.83 10.90 6.67
CA ILE A 13 -9.62 11.10 5.23
C ILE A 13 -8.89 9.89 4.63
N ALA A 14 -7.79 9.45 5.24
CA ALA A 14 -7.01 8.31 4.76
C ALA A 14 -7.86 7.03 4.73
N LEU A 15 -8.66 6.80 5.76
CA LEU A 15 -9.56 5.65 5.82
C LEU A 15 -10.64 5.72 4.74
N VAL A 16 -11.28 6.88 4.53
CA VAL A 16 -12.29 7.05 3.49
C VAL A 16 -11.69 6.81 2.10
N VAL A 17 -10.53 7.41 1.81
CA VAL A 17 -9.87 7.22 0.52
C VAL A 17 -9.47 5.76 0.32
N ALA A 18 -8.90 5.11 1.35
CA ALA A 18 -8.53 3.70 1.28
C ALA A 18 -9.74 2.78 1.07
N ILE A 19 -10.86 3.03 1.77
CA ILE A 19 -12.10 2.26 1.59
C ILE A 19 -12.66 2.46 0.19
N VAL A 20 -12.75 3.71 -0.29
CA VAL A 20 -13.30 4.01 -1.62
C VAL A 20 -12.42 3.41 -2.71
N ALA A 21 -11.10 3.53 -2.62
CA ALA A 21 -10.18 2.91 -3.57
C ALA A 21 -10.30 1.38 -3.55
N PHE A 22 -10.35 0.77 -2.36
CA PHE A 22 -10.52 -0.68 -2.23
C PHE A 22 -11.85 -1.19 -2.81
N ILE A 23 -12.96 -0.51 -2.51
CA ILE A 23 -14.27 -0.85 -3.07
C ILE A 23 -14.23 -0.69 -4.59
N GLY A 24 -13.68 0.42 -5.09
CA GLY A 24 -13.52 0.67 -6.52
C GLY A 24 -12.74 -0.43 -7.22
N MET A 25 -11.61 -0.86 -6.64
CA MET A 25 -10.83 -1.98 -7.14
C MET A 25 -11.68 -3.26 -7.24
N ARG A 26 -12.39 -3.62 -6.17
CA ARG A 26 -13.26 -4.81 -6.13
C ARG A 26 -14.42 -4.78 -7.13
N LEU A 27 -14.97 -3.60 -7.41
CA LEU A 27 -16.04 -3.46 -8.40
C LEU A 27 -15.55 -3.61 -9.84
N ILE A 28 -14.26 -3.39 -10.08
CA ILE A 28 -13.67 -3.39 -11.42
C ILE A 28 -13.05 -4.74 -11.77
N GLU A 29 -12.59 -5.51 -10.78
CA GLU A 29 -12.02 -6.86 -10.97
C GLU A 29 -12.87 -7.77 -11.91
N PRO A 30 -14.22 -7.80 -11.86
CA PRO A 30 -15.02 -8.61 -12.80
C PRO A 30 -14.87 -8.20 -14.27
N SER A 31 -14.43 -6.98 -14.55
CA SER A 31 -14.29 -6.42 -15.91
C SER A 31 -12.92 -6.72 -16.53
N PHE A 32 -12.05 -7.45 -15.85
CA PHE A 32 -10.71 -7.77 -16.35
C PHE A 32 -10.70 -8.70 -17.56
N ASP A 33 -11.80 -9.41 -17.84
CA ASP A 33 -12.00 -10.22 -19.05
C ASP A 33 -10.80 -11.15 -19.37
N ILE A 34 -10.30 -11.83 -18.32
CA ILE A 34 -9.18 -12.77 -18.46
C ILE A 34 -9.78 -14.12 -18.85
N HIS A 35 -9.50 -14.58 -20.08
CA HIS A 35 -10.04 -15.83 -20.64
C HIS A 35 -9.57 -17.11 -19.93
N HIS A 36 -8.61 -17.01 -19.02
CA HIS A 36 -8.16 -18.12 -18.19
C HIS A 36 -8.78 -18.05 -16.78
N GLU A 37 -9.73 -18.96 -16.50
CA GLU A 37 -10.40 -19.13 -15.20
C GLU A 37 -9.47 -19.10 -13.97
N PRO A 38 -8.25 -19.70 -13.97
CA PRO A 38 -7.40 -19.63 -12.78
C PRO A 38 -6.95 -18.20 -12.45
N TYR A 39 -7.01 -17.22 -13.36
CA TYR A 39 -6.47 -15.87 -13.14
C TYR A 39 -7.54 -14.79 -12.92
N GLN A 40 -8.84 -15.12 -13.07
CA GLN A 40 -9.94 -14.16 -12.87
C GLN A 40 -10.07 -13.64 -11.43
N LYS A 41 -9.72 -14.46 -10.43
CA LYS A 41 -9.83 -14.07 -9.02
C LYS A 41 -8.48 -13.65 -8.46
N ALA A 42 -8.44 -12.46 -7.88
CA ALA A 42 -7.25 -11.88 -7.25
C ALA A 42 -6.06 -11.73 -8.22
N PHE A 43 -6.35 -11.32 -9.46
CA PHE A 43 -5.37 -11.16 -10.53
C PHE A 43 -4.11 -10.42 -10.08
N ILE A 44 -4.27 -9.25 -9.46
CA ILE A 44 -3.13 -8.42 -9.02
C ILE A 44 -2.30 -9.14 -7.96
N LEU A 45 -2.94 -9.74 -6.95
CA LEU A 45 -2.23 -10.53 -5.92
C LEU A 45 -1.45 -11.71 -6.53
N LYS A 46 -1.97 -12.34 -7.60
CA LYS A 46 -1.25 -13.43 -8.28
C LYS A 46 -0.05 -12.90 -9.05
N VAL A 47 -0.23 -11.81 -9.80
CA VAL A 47 0.86 -11.13 -10.49
C VAL A 47 1.93 -10.67 -9.48
N GLU A 48 1.54 -10.16 -8.31
CA GLU A 48 2.46 -9.70 -7.26
C GLU A 48 3.26 -10.84 -6.60
N PHE A 49 2.65 -12.01 -6.35
CA PHE A 49 3.27 -13.02 -5.48
C PHE A 49 3.71 -14.31 -6.16
N ALA A 50 3.21 -14.67 -7.35
CA ALA A 50 3.20 -16.07 -7.76
C ALA A 50 3.64 -16.38 -9.19
N GLU A 51 3.79 -15.40 -10.07
CA GLU A 51 3.90 -15.68 -11.51
C GLU A 51 5.29 -15.40 -12.09
N THR A 52 5.64 -16.14 -13.15
CA THR A 52 6.87 -15.91 -13.92
C THR A 52 6.66 -14.85 -14.99
N GLU A 53 7.73 -14.27 -15.53
CA GLU A 53 7.66 -13.22 -16.57
C GLU A 53 6.85 -13.68 -17.76
N ALA A 54 7.10 -14.91 -18.20
CA ALA A 54 6.38 -15.52 -19.31
C ALA A 54 4.86 -15.58 -19.04
N ILE A 55 4.46 -15.90 -17.82
CA ILE A 55 3.04 -16.03 -17.45
C ILE A 55 2.38 -14.65 -17.35
N VAL A 56 3.05 -13.66 -16.76
CA VAL A 56 2.53 -12.28 -16.70
C VAL A 56 2.38 -11.68 -18.09
N VAL A 57 3.36 -11.89 -18.98
CA VAL A 57 3.30 -11.45 -20.38
C VAL A 57 2.17 -12.14 -21.14
N ASP A 58 2.03 -13.46 -21.00
CA ASP A 58 0.98 -14.23 -21.66
C ASP A 58 -0.42 -13.80 -21.20
N MET A 59 -0.58 -13.52 -19.90
CA MET A 59 -1.80 -12.91 -19.38
C MET A 59 -2.08 -11.58 -20.08
N PHE A 60 -1.16 -10.61 -20.06
CA PHE A 60 -1.41 -9.30 -20.68
C PHE A 60 -1.60 -9.32 -22.20
N ARG A 61 -1.13 -10.36 -22.89
CA ARG A 61 -1.39 -10.57 -24.33
C ARG A 61 -2.84 -11.00 -24.61
N THR A 62 -3.44 -11.76 -23.70
CA THR A 62 -4.77 -12.36 -23.91
C THR A 62 -5.92 -11.48 -23.41
N VAL A 63 -5.63 -10.42 -22.65
CA VAL A 63 -6.65 -9.47 -22.17
C VAL A 63 -7.18 -8.61 -23.30
N SER A 64 -8.51 -8.51 -23.39
CA SER A 64 -9.20 -7.62 -24.33
C SER A 64 -8.86 -6.13 -24.10
N CYS A 65 -9.14 -5.28 -25.09
CA CYS A 65 -8.89 -3.83 -24.93
C CYS A 65 -9.68 -3.24 -23.76
N GLU A 66 -10.90 -3.71 -23.52
CA GLU A 66 -11.72 -3.31 -22.37
C GLU A 66 -11.13 -3.80 -21.05
N GLY A 67 -10.69 -5.06 -20.99
CA GLY A 67 -10.01 -5.62 -19.82
C GLY A 67 -8.73 -4.84 -19.46
N LYS A 68 -7.94 -4.43 -20.45
CA LYS A 68 -6.74 -3.60 -20.24
C LYS A 68 -7.08 -2.23 -19.65
N ARG A 69 -8.18 -1.60 -20.08
CA ARG A 69 -8.65 -0.33 -19.50
C ARG A 69 -9.10 -0.52 -18.05
N ALA A 70 -9.84 -1.60 -17.77
CA ALA A 70 -10.26 -1.94 -16.42
C ALA A 70 -9.05 -2.19 -15.49
N MET A 71 -8.06 -2.95 -15.96
CA MET A 71 -6.81 -3.19 -15.24
C MET A 71 -6.05 -1.88 -14.99
N GLY A 72 -5.88 -1.03 -16.01
CA GLY A 72 -5.21 0.27 -15.86
C GLY A 72 -5.90 1.17 -14.83
N PHE A 73 -7.23 1.19 -14.81
CA PHE A 73 -7.98 1.95 -13.80
C PHE A 73 -7.81 1.33 -12.40
N HIS A 74 -7.83 0.00 -12.29
CA HIS A 74 -7.55 -0.68 -11.02
C HIS A 74 -6.14 -0.37 -10.52
N THR A 75 -5.12 -0.41 -11.38
CA THR A 75 -3.74 -0.03 -11.04
C THR A 75 -3.67 1.41 -10.53
N GLY A 76 -4.43 2.34 -11.12
CA GLY A 76 -4.54 3.71 -10.63
C GLY A 76 -5.18 3.82 -9.24
N LEU A 77 -6.21 3.02 -8.95
CA LEU A 77 -6.82 2.96 -7.62
C LEU A 77 -5.90 2.31 -6.58
N ASP A 78 -5.13 1.29 -6.97
CA ASP A 78 -4.16 0.63 -6.11
C ASP A 78 -3.04 1.60 -5.70
N TYR A 79 -2.49 2.35 -6.67
CA TYR A 79 -1.55 3.43 -6.38
C TYR A 79 -2.13 4.46 -5.40
N LEU A 80 -3.36 4.92 -5.62
CA LEU A 80 -4.02 5.87 -4.72
C LEU A 80 -4.21 5.28 -3.31
N PHE A 81 -4.58 4.02 -3.22
CA PHE A 81 -4.71 3.29 -1.95
C PHE A 81 -3.37 3.24 -1.22
N MET A 82 -2.30 2.82 -1.89
CA MET A 82 -0.98 2.61 -1.30
C MET A 82 -0.32 3.93 -0.89
N VAL A 83 -0.38 4.98 -1.71
CA VAL A 83 0.09 6.32 -1.35
C VAL A 83 -0.63 6.85 -0.11
N THR A 84 -1.95 6.64 -0.04
CA THR A 84 -2.75 7.07 1.10
C THR A 84 -2.36 6.33 2.37
N ILE A 85 -2.26 5.00 2.32
CA ILE A 85 -1.93 4.17 3.49
C ILE A 85 -0.49 4.41 3.95
N PHE A 86 0.49 4.39 3.05
CA PHE A 86 1.88 4.63 3.43
C PHE A 86 2.15 6.06 3.88
N GLY A 87 1.53 7.05 3.23
CA GLY A 87 1.59 8.44 3.66
C GLY A 87 1.01 8.60 5.08
N TYR A 88 -0.14 7.99 5.34
CA TYR A 88 -0.74 7.96 6.67
C TYR A 88 0.16 7.25 7.70
N LEU A 89 0.74 6.10 7.36
CA LEU A 89 1.66 5.36 8.21
C LEU A 89 2.92 6.19 8.53
N ALA A 90 3.47 6.92 7.57
CA ALA A 90 4.60 7.80 7.82
C ALA A 90 4.24 8.92 8.82
N LEU A 91 3.08 9.57 8.63
CA LEU A 91 2.60 10.62 9.51
C LEU A 91 2.33 10.12 10.93
N ILE A 92 1.68 8.96 11.10
CA ILE A 92 1.38 8.43 12.43
C ILE A 92 2.65 8.02 13.18
N HIS A 93 3.66 7.47 12.50
CA HIS A 93 4.94 7.15 13.15
C HIS A 93 5.63 8.41 13.64
N ILE A 94 5.75 9.46 12.81
CA ILE A 94 6.34 10.74 13.23
C ILE A 94 5.58 11.32 14.42
N TYR A 95 4.24 11.37 14.33
CA TYR A 95 3.41 11.94 15.38
C TYR A 95 3.52 11.17 16.71
N THR A 96 3.42 9.85 16.65
CA THR A 96 3.40 9.01 17.86
C THR A 96 4.74 8.97 18.58
N THR A 97 5.86 9.03 17.85
CA THR A 97 7.17 8.93 18.47
C THR A 97 7.72 10.27 18.93
N GLN A 98 7.36 11.39 18.30
CA GLN A 98 7.73 12.74 18.78
C GLN A 98 7.20 13.05 20.19
N GLN A 99 6.10 12.41 20.59
CA GLN A 99 5.54 12.55 21.94
C GLN A 99 6.22 11.64 22.98
N HIS A 100 7.15 10.78 22.55
CA HIS A 100 7.77 9.79 23.40
C HIS A 100 9.10 10.32 23.99
N PRO A 101 9.36 10.20 25.31
CA PRO A 101 10.54 10.82 25.92
C PRO A 101 11.86 10.11 25.57
N GLN A 102 11.81 8.82 25.22
CA GLN A 102 13.00 8.03 24.86
C GLN A 102 13.42 8.30 23.40
N ARG A 103 14.67 8.78 23.22
CA ARG A 103 15.25 9.09 21.89
C ARG A 103 15.28 7.90 20.93
N TRP A 104 15.52 6.68 21.43
CA TRP A 104 15.55 5.50 20.55
C TRP A 104 14.18 5.19 19.92
N ILE A 105 13.08 5.50 20.61
CA ILE A 105 11.72 5.36 20.06
C ILE A 105 11.47 6.43 18.99
N GLN A 106 11.97 7.65 19.20
CA GLN A 106 11.93 8.70 18.18
C GLN A 106 12.67 8.27 16.92
N TYR A 107 13.89 7.75 17.04
CA TYR A 107 14.64 7.21 15.90
C TYR A 107 13.92 6.06 15.22
N LEU A 108 13.38 5.10 15.98
CA LEU A 108 12.60 4.00 15.41
C LEU A 108 11.40 4.53 14.60
N GLY A 109 10.64 5.49 15.12
CA GLY A 109 9.51 6.09 14.40
C GLY A 109 9.93 6.82 13.13
N THR A 110 10.99 7.61 13.18
CA THR A 110 11.52 8.30 11.99
C THR A 110 11.99 7.29 10.94
N THR A 111 12.70 6.23 11.34
CA THR A 111 13.12 5.16 10.43
C THR A 111 11.91 4.48 9.79
N MET A 112 10.87 4.16 10.57
CA MET A 112 9.64 3.56 10.03
C MET A 112 8.87 4.49 9.10
N ALA A 113 8.88 5.80 9.37
CA ALA A 113 8.28 6.78 8.48
C ALA A 113 9.01 6.89 7.14
N ILE A 114 10.35 6.91 7.17
CA ILE A 114 11.18 6.87 5.96
C ILE A 114 10.94 5.56 5.20
N ALA A 115 10.90 4.42 5.90
CA ALA A 115 10.62 3.14 5.29
C ALA A 115 9.25 3.13 4.59
N ALA A 116 8.20 3.67 5.22
CA ALA A 116 6.88 3.80 4.61
C ALA A 116 6.91 4.65 3.33
N ILE A 117 7.67 5.75 3.30
CA ILE A 117 7.87 6.55 2.08
C ILE A 117 8.61 5.73 1.01
N ILE A 118 9.63 4.96 1.38
CA ILE A 118 10.32 4.06 0.43
C ILE A 118 9.34 3.03 -0.14
N ALA A 119 8.51 2.41 0.70
CA ALA A 119 7.49 1.44 0.25
C ALA A 119 6.47 2.07 -0.72
N MET A 120 6.08 3.33 -0.49
CA MET A 120 5.26 4.10 -1.42
C MET A 120 5.96 4.33 -2.78
N LEU A 121 7.27 4.57 -2.79
CA LEU A 121 8.05 4.70 -4.03
C LEU A 121 8.21 3.34 -4.75
N CYS A 122 8.39 2.25 -4.00
CA CYS A 122 8.37 0.90 -4.55
C CYS A 122 7.05 0.61 -5.27
N ASP A 123 5.93 1.01 -4.67
CA ASP A 123 4.60 0.86 -5.25
C ASP A 123 4.41 1.72 -6.51
N ALA A 124 4.94 2.94 -6.53
CA ALA A 124 4.95 3.78 -7.74
C ALA A 124 5.71 3.12 -8.90
N PHE A 125 6.86 2.51 -8.60
CA PHE A 125 7.67 1.77 -9.59
C PHE A 125 6.95 0.51 -10.08
N GLU A 126 6.31 -0.22 -9.18
CA GLU A 126 5.51 -1.40 -9.50
C GLU A 126 4.37 -1.06 -10.45
N ASN A 127 3.58 -0.02 -10.13
CA ASN A 127 2.50 0.46 -10.97
C ASN A 127 3.01 0.94 -12.33
N TYR A 128 4.18 1.58 -12.38
CA TYR A 128 4.86 1.91 -13.64
C TYR A 128 5.15 0.66 -14.48
N CYS A 129 5.69 -0.40 -13.87
CA CYS A 129 5.94 -1.67 -14.59
C CYS A 129 4.64 -2.30 -15.11
N LEU A 130 3.60 -2.37 -14.27
CA LEU A 130 2.29 -2.92 -14.65
C LEU A 130 1.67 -2.15 -15.81
N ILE A 131 1.72 -0.81 -15.78
CA ILE A 131 1.21 0.03 -16.87
C ILE A 131 1.98 -0.24 -18.16
N ASN A 132 3.30 -0.36 -18.11
CA ASN A 132 4.08 -0.66 -19.30
C ASN A 132 3.75 -2.05 -19.86
N TRP A 133 3.60 -3.08 -19.03
CA TRP A 133 3.17 -4.40 -19.50
C TRP A 133 1.74 -4.42 -20.05
N LEU A 134 0.85 -3.58 -19.50
CA LEU A 134 -0.51 -3.40 -20.03
C LEU A 134 -0.51 -2.76 -21.42
N LEU A 135 0.30 -1.71 -21.61
CA LEU A 135 0.41 -0.96 -22.86
C LEU A 135 1.19 -1.71 -23.93
N ASP A 136 2.27 -2.38 -23.55
CA ASP A 136 3.14 -3.18 -24.40
C ASP A 136 3.49 -4.50 -23.69
N SER A 137 2.80 -5.56 -24.09
CA SER A 137 3.03 -6.89 -23.52
C SER A 137 4.42 -7.46 -23.85
N GLU A 138 5.16 -6.89 -24.81
CA GLU A 138 6.53 -7.33 -25.14
C GLU A 138 7.61 -6.53 -24.40
N TRP A 139 7.19 -5.63 -23.51
CA TRP A 139 8.11 -4.82 -22.72
C TRP A 139 9.00 -5.69 -21.81
N LYS A 140 10.30 -5.74 -22.13
CA LYS A 140 11.34 -6.46 -21.39
C LYS A 140 11.79 -5.71 -20.14
N GLY A 141 10.83 -5.21 -19.36
CA GLY A 141 11.08 -4.46 -18.14
C GLY A 141 11.89 -5.22 -17.09
N PRO A 142 12.31 -4.56 -16.01
CA PRO A 142 13.12 -5.18 -14.97
C PRO A 142 12.27 -6.08 -14.06
N PHE A 143 11.82 -7.22 -14.59
CA PHE A 143 10.91 -8.17 -13.91
C PHE A 143 11.44 -8.63 -12.55
N ALA A 144 12.74 -8.94 -12.45
CA ALA A 144 13.35 -9.31 -11.17
C ALA A 144 13.27 -8.18 -10.13
N ALA A 145 13.50 -6.94 -10.55
CA ALA A 145 13.42 -5.78 -9.66
C ALA A 145 11.98 -5.54 -9.19
N TYR A 146 10.99 -5.73 -10.08
CA TYR A 146 9.57 -5.67 -9.74
C TYR A 146 9.22 -6.58 -8.54
N TYR A 147 9.52 -7.89 -8.59
CA TYR A 147 9.18 -8.79 -7.46
C TYR A 147 9.94 -8.48 -6.19
N TRP A 148 11.21 -8.07 -6.30
CA TRP A 148 11.98 -7.66 -5.13
C TRP A 148 11.36 -6.46 -4.44
N LEU A 149 10.90 -5.47 -5.20
CA LEU A 149 10.26 -4.26 -4.69
C LEU A 149 8.86 -4.55 -4.12
N VAL A 150 8.08 -5.42 -4.76
CA VAL A 150 6.79 -5.91 -4.23
C VAL A 150 6.98 -6.56 -2.85
N ARG A 151 7.95 -7.47 -2.72
CA ARG A 151 8.23 -8.12 -1.42
C ARG A 151 8.70 -7.13 -0.37
N LEU A 152 9.56 -6.19 -0.77
CA LEU A 152 10.07 -5.16 0.11
C LEU A 152 8.95 -4.23 0.61
N LYS A 153 8.04 -3.77 -0.27
CA LYS A 153 6.92 -2.90 0.13
C LYS A 153 6.01 -3.60 1.13
N TRP A 154 5.69 -4.87 0.90
CA TRP A 154 4.82 -5.66 1.78
C TRP A 154 5.47 -5.93 3.15
N PHE A 155 6.78 -6.23 3.16
CA PHE A 155 7.53 -6.40 4.40
C PHE A 155 7.54 -5.12 5.24
N ILE A 156 7.80 -3.97 4.60
CA ILE A 156 7.76 -2.67 5.26
C ILE A 156 6.35 -2.35 5.78
N ALA A 157 5.31 -2.59 4.97
CA ALA A 157 3.91 -2.35 5.36
C ALA A 157 3.54 -3.11 6.63
N LEU A 158 3.90 -4.39 6.70
CA LEU A 158 3.63 -5.25 7.85
C LEU A 158 4.35 -4.74 9.11
N ILE A 159 5.65 -4.44 9.01
CA ILE A 159 6.41 -3.94 10.15
C ILE A 159 5.84 -2.60 10.63
N ALA A 160 5.59 -1.67 9.70
CA ALA A 160 5.04 -0.36 10.02
C ALA A 160 3.65 -0.46 10.69
N ALA A 161 2.79 -1.36 10.21
CA ALA A 161 1.48 -1.61 10.82
C ALA A 161 1.62 -2.15 12.26
N ILE A 162 2.53 -3.10 12.49
CA ILE A 162 2.78 -3.67 13.82
C ILE A 162 3.36 -2.62 14.78
N THR A 163 4.37 -1.87 14.34
CA THR A 163 5.04 -0.86 15.17
C THR A 163 4.09 0.28 15.53
N SER A 164 3.33 0.80 14.55
CA SER A 164 2.35 1.87 14.81
C SER A 164 1.27 1.42 15.78
N SER A 165 0.73 0.21 15.61
CA SER A 165 -0.28 -0.36 16.52
C SER A 165 0.26 -0.52 17.94
N THR A 166 1.49 -1.05 18.08
CA THR A 166 2.13 -1.26 19.38
C THR A 166 2.38 0.06 20.11
N LEU A 167 2.92 1.06 19.41
CA LEU A 167 3.17 2.40 19.95
C LEU A 167 1.86 3.10 20.33
N TRP A 168 0.82 2.96 19.51
CA TRP A 168 -0.49 3.55 19.78
C TRP A 168 -1.13 2.96 21.04
N VAL A 169 -1.16 1.63 21.15
CA VAL A 169 -1.72 0.92 22.32
C VAL A 169 -0.93 1.28 23.58
N GLY A 170 0.40 1.30 23.52
CA GLY A 170 1.24 1.69 24.65
C GLY A 170 0.94 3.11 25.15
N ASN A 171 0.80 4.06 24.23
CA ASN A 171 0.43 5.44 24.55
C ASN A 171 -0.98 5.55 25.15
N TYR A 172 -1.94 4.78 24.62
CA TYR A 172 -3.31 4.77 25.13
C TYR A 172 -3.39 4.22 26.57
N VAL A 173 -2.71 3.10 26.85
CA VAL A 173 -2.66 2.49 28.19
C VAL A 173 -2.02 3.46 29.19
N LYS A 174 -0.92 4.11 28.82
CA LYS A 174 -0.26 5.11 29.67
C LYS A 174 -1.22 6.26 29.98
N TYR A 175 -1.89 6.81 28.96
CA TYR A 175 -2.83 7.91 29.15
C TYR A 175 -3.99 7.54 30.09
N LYS A 176 -4.62 6.37 29.91
CA LYS A 176 -5.72 5.92 30.77
C LYS A 176 -5.26 5.75 32.23
N ARG A 177 -4.06 5.22 32.45
CA ARG A 177 -3.50 4.99 33.79
C ARG A 177 -3.27 6.29 34.57
N PHE A 178 -2.90 7.37 33.89
CA PHE A 178 -2.64 8.67 34.51
C PHE A 178 -3.83 9.64 34.46
N SER A 179 -4.91 9.32 33.71
CA SER A 179 -6.10 10.17 33.61
C SER A 179 -6.98 10.24 34.87
N HIS A 180 -6.66 9.46 35.91
CA HIS A 180 -7.35 9.44 37.20
C HIS A 180 -6.56 10.10 38.33
N LEU A 181 -5.35 10.59 38.07
CA LEU A 181 -4.56 11.32 39.05
C LEU A 181 -4.85 12.83 38.87
N PRO A 182 -5.29 13.52 39.94
CA PRO A 182 -5.64 14.94 39.90
C PRO A 182 -4.45 15.84 39.58
#